data_AF-A0AA88LAR2-F1
#
_entry.id   AF-A0AA88LAR2-F1
#
_cell.length_a   1.000
_cell.length_b   1.000
_cell.length_c   1.000
_cell.angle_alpha   90.00
_cell.angle_beta   90.00
_cell.angle_gamma   90.00
#
_symmetry.space_group_name_H-M   'P 1'
#
loop_
_entity.id
_entity.type
_entity.pdbx_description
1 polymer ?
#
loop_
_entity_poly.entity_id
_entity_poly.type
_entity_poly.pdbx_seq_one_letter_code
_entity_poly.pdbx_strand_id
1 'polypeptide(L)'
;MGDSLKRANIRRHSSKKWGGTRIDSKGDESCSEIIGMTGDIPKEYYLSNMQRVDLEGYPSVKIVNGKNLVITRSVKEPKSVLKWKFHSEGGDIAFGIRKREPQGGAKEGVG
;
A
#
# COMPACT_ATOMS: atom_id res chain seq x y z
N MET A 1 -16.27 25.35 31.87
CA MET A 1 -16.78 26.24 30.81
C MET A 1 -15.86 26.28 29.58
N GLY A 2 -14.53 26.28 29.73
CA GLY A 2 -13.57 26.34 28.61
C GLY A 2 -13.63 25.17 27.61
N ASP A 3 -13.79 23.93 28.07
CA ASP A 3 -13.77 22.75 27.18
C ASP A 3 -15.00 22.64 26.28
N SER A 4 -16.18 23.05 26.77
CA SER A 4 -17.42 23.05 25.98
C SER A 4 -17.36 24.05 24.83
N LEU A 5 -16.77 25.23 25.06
CA LEU A 5 -16.58 26.25 24.03
C LEU A 5 -15.56 25.81 22.97
N LYS A 6 -14.46 25.17 23.38
CA LYS A 6 -13.48 24.59 22.45
C LYS A 6 -14.10 23.52 21.55
N ARG A 7 -14.90 22.61 22.13
CA ARG A 7 -15.62 21.56 21.38
C ARG A 7 -16.64 22.15 20.41
N ALA A 8 -17.39 23.18 20.83
CA ALA A 8 -18.35 23.86 19.96
C ALA A 8 -17.67 24.54 18.77
N ASN A 9 -16.49 25.13 18.98
CA ASN A 9 -15.75 25.80 17.90
C ASN A 9 -15.22 24.80 16.87
N ILE A 10 -14.63 23.68 17.31
CA ILE A 10 -14.16 22.61 16.41
C ILE A 10 -15.32 22.06 15.56
N ARG A 11 -16.47 21.77 16.19
CA ARG A 11 -17.65 21.26 15.48
C ARG A 11 -18.14 22.20 14.38
N ARG A 12 -18.10 23.52 14.62
CA ARG A 12 -18.55 24.51 13.63
C ARG A 12 -17.68 24.56 12.37
N HIS A 13 -16.41 24.22 12.49
CA HIS A 13 -15.47 24.30 11.37
C HIS A 13 -15.23 22.97 10.65
N SER A 14 -15.55 21.84 11.29
CA SER A 14 -15.52 20.51 10.67
C SER A 14 -16.75 20.24 9.80
N SER A 15 -16.55 19.52 8.70
CA SER A 15 -17.66 19.10 7.84
C SER A 15 -18.64 18.20 8.60
N LYS A 16 -19.91 18.23 8.17
CA LYS A 16 -20.99 17.46 8.78
C LYS A 16 -20.75 15.96 8.67
N LYS A 17 -20.17 15.49 7.55
CA LYS A 17 -19.78 14.08 7.34
C LYS A 17 -18.83 13.53 8.41
N TRP A 18 -17.96 14.37 8.97
CA TRP A 18 -17.00 13.96 10.01
C TRP A 18 -17.45 14.36 11.43
N GLY A 19 -18.75 14.59 11.64
CA GLY A 19 -19.32 14.89 12.96
C GLY A 19 -19.30 16.37 13.36
N GLY A 20 -19.04 17.27 12.41
CA GLY A 20 -19.20 18.71 12.57
C GLY A 20 -20.58 19.22 12.15
N THR A 21 -20.69 20.52 11.91
CA THR A 21 -21.93 21.16 11.43
C THR A 21 -21.74 21.95 10.15
N ARG A 22 -20.52 21.98 9.59
CA ARG A 22 -20.23 22.73 8.37
C ARG A 22 -20.72 21.96 7.15
N ILE A 23 -21.34 22.69 6.23
CA ILE A 23 -21.76 22.25 4.90
C ILE A 23 -21.19 23.30 3.94
N ASP A 24 -20.76 22.90 2.75
CA ASP A 24 -20.26 23.87 1.76
C ASP A 24 -21.37 24.70 1.10
N SER A 25 -20.99 25.58 0.18
CA SER A 25 -21.91 26.51 -0.48
C SER A 25 -22.95 25.81 -1.37
N LYS A 26 -22.70 24.54 -1.75
CA LYS A 26 -23.56 23.71 -2.59
C LYS A 26 -24.43 22.74 -1.79
N GLY A 27 -24.31 22.75 -0.46
CA GLY A 27 -25.08 21.83 0.39
C GLY A 27 -24.40 20.48 0.61
N ASP A 28 -23.14 20.28 0.22
CA ASP A 28 -22.43 19.02 0.44
C ASP A 28 -21.85 18.93 1.87
N GLU A 29 -22.29 17.88 2.58
CA GLU A 29 -21.88 17.57 3.95
C GLU A 29 -20.42 17.13 4.07
N SER A 30 -19.81 16.71 2.95
CA SER A 30 -18.38 16.40 2.87
C SER A 30 -17.52 17.66 2.73
N CYS A 31 -18.12 18.80 2.42
CA CYS A 31 -17.45 20.05 2.08
C CYS A 31 -16.43 19.88 0.94
N SER A 32 -16.80 19.23 -0.17
CA SER A 32 -15.86 18.85 -1.24
C SER A 32 -15.17 20.04 -1.92
N GLU A 33 -15.77 21.24 -1.84
CA GLU A 33 -15.14 22.48 -2.33
C GLU A 33 -13.84 22.84 -1.56
N ILE A 34 -13.72 22.34 -0.33
CA ILE A 34 -12.62 22.63 0.59
C ILE A 34 -11.80 21.38 0.84
N ILE A 35 -12.47 20.24 0.99
CA ILE A 35 -11.87 18.94 1.23
C ILE A 35 -11.86 18.21 -0.10
N GLY A 36 -10.74 18.26 -0.81
CA GLY A 36 -10.56 17.51 -2.05
C GLY A 36 -10.90 16.04 -1.83
N MET A 37 -11.92 15.54 -2.53
CA MET A 37 -12.28 14.13 -2.48
C MET A 37 -11.18 13.32 -3.17
N THR A 38 -10.69 12.30 -2.48
CA THR A 38 -9.73 11.36 -3.04
C THR A 38 -10.43 10.56 -4.15
N GLY A 39 -9.91 10.62 -5.37
CA GLY A 39 -10.37 9.83 -6.50
C GLY A 39 -9.17 9.37 -7.34
N ASP A 40 -9.41 8.46 -8.27
CA ASP A 40 -8.39 8.05 -9.21
C ASP A 40 -7.95 9.26 -10.04
N ILE A 41 -6.63 9.43 -10.17
CA ILE A 41 -6.07 10.49 -11.01
C ILE A 41 -6.31 10.07 -12.48
N PRO A 42 -6.93 10.92 -13.32
CA PRO A 42 -7.10 10.62 -14.74
C PRO A 42 -5.76 10.35 -15.42
N LYS A 43 -5.73 9.38 -16.34
CA LYS A 43 -4.50 8.91 -16.99
C LYS A 43 -3.78 10.01 -17.76
N GLU A 44 -4.51 11.02 -18.22
CA GLU A 44 -4.00 12.19 -18.93
C GLU A 44 -3.06 13.03 -18.06
N TYR A 45 -3.19 12.96 -16.74
CA TYR A 45 -2.29 13.61 -15.79
C TYR A 45 -1.11 12.73 -15.36
N TYR A 46 -1.02 11.49 -15.85
CA TYR A 46 0.12 10.63 -15.57
C TYR A 46 1.30 11.18 -16.37
N LEU A 47 2.33 11.63 -15.67
CA LEU A 47 3.60 11.99 -16.30
C LEU A 47 4.11 10.74 -17.05
N SER A 48 4.27 10.88 -18.36
CA SER A 48 4.51 9.77 -19.29
C SER A 48 5.68 8.88 -18.86
N ASN A 49 5.39 7.58 -18.84
CA ASN A 49 6.30 6.43 -18.72
C ASN A 49 6.96 6.21 -17.37
N MET A 50 6.40 5.21 -16.67
CA MET A 50 7.03 4.38 -15.65
C MET A 50 7.99 5.17 -14.80
N GLN A 51 7.49 5.71 -13.68
CA GLN A 51 8.33 6.10 -12.55
C GLN A 51 9.46 5.07 -12.48
N ARG A 52 10.68 5.47 -12.89
CA ARG A 52 11.83 4.57 -12.95
C ARG A 52 11.79 3.87 -11.61
N VAL A 53 11.62 2.56 -11.64
CA VAL A 53 11.53 1.77 -10.41
C VAL A 53 12.81 2.13 -9.70
N ASP A 54 12.72 2.97 -8.67
CA ASP A 54 13.88 3.32 -7.89
C ASP A 54 14.29 2.02 -7.22
N LEU A 55 15.39 1.48 -7.74
CA LEU A 55 15.99 0.21 -7.38
C LEU A 55 17.33 0.46 -6.69
N GLU A 56 17.62 1.71 -6.30
CA GLU A 56 18.81 1.99 -5.51
C GLU A 56 18.77 1.14 -4.23
N GLY A 57 19.83 0.35 -4.01
CA GLY A 57 19.92 -0.58 -2.88
C GLY A 57 19.15 -1.90 -3.04
N TYR A 58 18.48 -2.17 -4.17
CA TYR A 58 17.88 -3.49 -4.43
C TYR A 58 18.94 -4.48 -4.91
N PRO A 59 18.93 -5.73 -4.43
CA PRO A 59 19.84 -6.76 -4.91
C PRO A 59 19.48 -7.21 -6.33
N SER A 60 20.49 -7.35 -7.19
CA SER A 60 20.34 -7.88 -8.55
C SER A 60 20.78 -9.34 -8.62
N VAL A 61 19.99 -10.17 -9.32
CA VAL A 61 20.28 -11.59 -9.55
C VAL A 61 20.10 -11.92 -11.03
N LYS A 62 20.99 -12.76 -11.56
CA LYS A 62 20.85 -13.36 -12.89
C LYS A 62 20.11 -14.70 -12.77
N ILE A 63 19.01 -14.85 -13.52
CA ILE A 63 18.26 -16.10 -13.60
C ILE A 63 18.46 -16.67 -15.00
N VAL A 64 18.99 -17.89 -15.07
CA VAL A 64 19.20 -18.59 -16.35
C VAL A 64 17.88 -19.17 -16.82
N ASN A 65 17.70 -19.29 -18.14
CA ASN A 65 16.51 -19.90 -18.74
C ASN A 65 16.19 -21.27 -18.11
N GLY A 66 14.91 -21.50 -17.78
CA GLY A 66 14.42 -22.71 -17.12
C GLY A 66 14.74 -22.82 -15.62
N LYS A 67 15.36 -21.80 -15.00
CA LYS A 67 15.61 -21.75 -13.56
C LYS A 67 14.64 -20.80 -12.85
N ASN A 68 14.49 -21.01 -11.55
CA ASN A 68 13.62 -20.22 -10.68
C ASN A 68 14.39 -19.74 -9.44
N LEU A 69 14.09 -18.54 -8.96
CA LEU A 69 14.56 -18.01 -7.68
C LEU A 69 13.44 -18.12 -6.64
N VAL A 70 13.74 -18.70 -5.47
CA VAL A 70 12.79 -18.83 -4.37
C VAL A 70 13.28 -18.05 -3.16
N ILE A 71 12.54 -17.03 -2.75
CA ILE A 71 12.80 -16.24 -1.54
C ILE A 71 11.83 -16.71 -0.44
N THR A 72 12.37 -17.20 0.68
CA THR A 72 11.56 -17.68 1.81
C THR A 72 11.57 -16.65 2.93
N ARG A 73 10.40 -16.35 3.51
CA ARG A 73 10.25 -15.48 4.69
C ARG A 73 9.28 -16.08 5.68
N SER A 74 9.66 -16.07 6.96
CA SER A 74 8.78 -16.46 8.07
C SER A 74 7.98 -15.24 8.52
N VAL A 75 6.65 -15.32 8.41
CA VAL A 75 5.72 -14.28 8.88
C VAL A 75 5.12 -14.77 10.19
N LYS A 76 5.49 -14.13 11.30
CA LYS A 76 5.06 -14.51 12.65
C LYS A 76 3.83 -13.73 13.11
N GLU A 77 3.77 -12.46 12.74
CA GLU A 77 2.71 -11.56 13.18
C GLU A 77 1.49 -11.63 12.26
N PRO A 78 0.28 -11.92 12.79
CA PRO A 78 -0.96 -11.83 12.05
C PRO A 78 -1.16 -10.43 11.47
N LYS A 79 -1.86 -10.36 10.34
CA LYS A 79 -2.15 -9.10 9.62
C LYS A 79 -0.91 -8.36 9.08
N SER A 80 0.26 -9.00 9.06
CA SER A 80 1.42 -8.51 8.33
C SER A 80 1.13 -8.40 6.83
N VAL A 81 1.74 -7.41 6.18
CA VAL A 81 1.61 -7.19 4.73
C VAL A 81 2.92 -7.53 4.04
N LEU A 82 2.86 -8.41 3.04
CA LEU A 82 3.97 -8.66 2.13
C LEU A 82 3.91 -7.65 0.98
N LYS A 83 5.02 -6.96 0.71
CA LYS A 83 5.19 -6.05 -0.42
C LYS A 83 6.40 -6.49 -1.23
N TRP A 84 6.31 -6.39 -2.55
CA TRP A 84 7.39 -6.72 -3.47
C TRP A 84 7.47 -5.67 -4.58
N LYS A 85 8.70 -5.43 -5.04
CA LYS A 85 9.03 -4.56 -6.17
C LYS A 85 10.22 -5.20 -6.85
N PHE A 86 10.13 -5.45 -8.15
CA PHE A 86 11.23 -5.99 -8.94
C PHE A 86 11.15 -5.46 -10.37
N HIS A 87 12.24 -5.61 -11.10
CA HIS A 87 12.37 -5.28 -12.50
C HIS A 87 13.15 -6.40 -13.19
N SER A 88 12.75 -6.78 -14.39
CA SER A 88 13.49 -7.71 -15.24
C SER A 88 13.98 -7.02 -16.50
N GLU A 89 15.21 -7.33 -16.88
CA GLU A 89 15.83 -6.90 -18.13
C GLU A 89 16.00 -8.12 -19.04
N GLY A 90 15.80 -7.95 -20.35
CA GLY A 90 16.04 -9.00 -21.35
C GLY A 90 14.92 -10.04 -21.52
N GLY A 91 13.80 -9.89 -20.81
CA GLY A 91 12.60 -10.73 -20.99
C GLY A 91 11.62 -10.67 -19.82
N ASP A 92 10.49 -11.34 -19.99
CA ASP A 92 9.48 -11.49 -18.96
C ASP A 92 9.90 -12.54 -17.92
N ILE A 93 9.49 -12.33 -16.67
CA ILE A 93 9.70 -13.28 -15.58
C ILE A 93 8.35 -13.68 -14.96
N ALA A 94 8.16 -14.98 -14.78
CA ALA A 94 7.02 -15.49 -14.03
C ALA A 94 7.23 -15.25 -12.53
N PHE A 95 6.24 -14.66 -11.87
CA PHE A 95 6.25 -14.38 -10.43
C PHE A 95 5.05 -15.03 -9.73
N GLY A 96 5.29 -15.61 -8.55
CA GLY A 96 4.25 -16.25 -7.76
C GLY A 96 4.60 -16.33 -6.28
N ILE A 97 3.57 -16.29 -5.43
CA ILE A 97 3.68 -16.41 -3.98
C ILE A 97 3.01 -17.71 -3.56
N ARG A 98 3.71 -18.49 -2.73
CA ARG A 98 3.18 -19.71 -2.15
C ARG A 98 3.29 -19.67 -0.63
N LYS A 99 2.22 -20.08 0.05
CA LYS A 99 2.27 -20.37 1.49
C LYS A 99 2.88 -21.77 1.67
N ARG A 100 3.81 -21.89 2.60
CA ARG A 100 4.34 -23.17 3.07
C ARG A 100 4.09 -23.27 4.56
N GLU A 101 3.69 -24.44 5.02
CA GLU A 101 3.64 -24.70 6.47
C GLU A 101 5.05 -24.65 7.06
N PRO A 102 5.20 -24.25 8.33
CA PRO A 102 6.49 -24.36 9.01
C PRO A 102 6.97 -25.79 8.88
N GLN A 103 8.17 -26.00 8.32
CA GLN A 103 8.80 -27.30 8.44
C GLN A 103 9.03 -27.53 9.93
N GLY A 104 8.29 -28.48 10.53
CA GLY A 104 8.68 -29.06 11.80
C GLY A 104 10.14 -29.48 11.68
N GLY A 105 10.94 -29.14 12.68
CA GLY A 105 12.40 -29.31 12.66
C GLY A 105 12.82 -30.65 12.07
N ALA A 106 13.90 -30.62 11.29
CA ALA A 106 14.56 -31.81 10.78
C ALA A 106 14.63 -32.88 11.88
N LYS A 107 13.98 -34.03 11.66
CA LYS A 107 14.51 -35.27 12.19
C LYS A 107 15.56 -35.70 11.18
N GLU A 108 16.81 -35.78 11.63
CA GLU A 108 17.83 -36.59 10.97
C GLU A 108 17.24 -37.98 10.70
N GLY A 109 17.30 -38.40 9.45
CA GLY A 109 16.89 -39.72 8.99
C GLY A 109 17.82 -40.10 7.85
N VAL A 110 18.81 -40.92 8.21
CA VAL A 110 19.69 -41.65 7.30
C VAL A 110 18.84 -42.44 6.29
N GLY A 111 19.23 -42.38 5.02
CA GLY A 111 18.68 -43.17 3.92
C GLY A 111 19.38 -42.81 2.62
#